data_AF-A0A936ECC9-F1
#
_entry.id   AF-A0A936ECC9-F1
#
_cell.length_a   1.000
_cell.length_b   1.000
_cell.length_c   1.000
_cell.angle_alpha   90.00
_cell.angle_beta   90.00
_cell.angle_gamma   90.00
#
_symmetry.space_group_name_H-M   'P 1'
#
loop_
_entity.id
_entity.type
_entity.pdbx_description
1 polymer ?
#
loop_
_entity_poly.entity_id
_entity_poly.type
_entity_poly.pdbx_seq_one_letter_code
_entity_poly.pdbx_strand_id
1 'polypeptide(L)'
;MTSRTFALSAALCAAISAVAPQAFAFETTSALDRLKALVAEQGFDMAWTAATPQDDDIVLDGVSFALAGDPERVTVGQVTLTDVTEEDDDIIRIGSMSLPSFETTSPDGSHLAITEIVAEGIDLAGPATTDELTKLGIYEGMSVGKLEIDKAGAKMATMQDFAMTVDRTDTGGLTFEGGVDTLSIDMTQSPDQKTKDMMAAFGYNTLSGGVTLSGGWDPVSGKTTLDDYSFTVDDAGTLGMTLDLSGYTLAIAKQLRDASKKMNAPGMTEEQKSAQGLALLGMLQGLTFASATIRFDDDGLTQKALDYAGKQQGMTAVDAANQTKAVVPFMLAQLQNPEFSAQVSAAVNAFIDNPKSIEIAAKPATPQPFAMLLAAGMGDPKMLITTLGVTVKANE
;
A
#
# COMPACT_ATOMS: atom_id res chain seq x y z
N MET A 1 42.48 25.30 50.20
CA MET A 1 43.96 25.28 50.13
C MET A 1 44.35 23.92 49.60
N THR A 2 45.08 23.70 48.52
CA THR A 2 45.81 24.49 47.52
C THR A 2 46.29 23.41 46.54
N SER A 3 45.81 23.39 45.29
CA SER A 3 46.56 23.83 44.08
C SER A 3 47.93 23.13 43.93
N ARG A 4 48.32 22.57 42.78
CA ARG A 4 48.73 23.27 41.54
C ARG A 4 49.00 22.19 40.46
N THR A 5 48.28 22.17 39.35
CA THR A 5 48.62 22.78 38.04
C THR A 5 49.93 22.31 37.42
N PHE A 6 49.83 21.62 36.28
CA PHE A 6 50.55 22.01 35.07
C PHE A 6 49.55 22.01 33.91
N ALA A 7 49.46 23.16 33.26
CA ALA A 7 48.58 23.49 32.16
C ALA A 7 49.41 24.30 31.15
N LEU A 8 49.03 24.19 29.86
CA LEU A 8 49.38 25.09 28.74
C LEU A 8 50.85 25.02 28.24
N SER A 9 51.18 25.15 26.95
CA SER A 9 50.44 25.68 25.79
C SER A 9 51.20 25.40 24.48
N ALA A 10 50.43 25.42 23.37
CA ALA A 10 50.74 25.96 22.02
C ALA A 10 51.97 25.39 21.24
N ALA A 11 52.01 25.30 19.91
CA ALA A 11 51.10 25.43 18.77
C ALA A 11 51.94 25.11 17.51
N LEU A 12 51.26 24.88 16.38
CA LEU A 12 51.70 25.12 15.00
C LEU A 12 52.30 23.96 14.15
N CYS A 13 51.41 23.43 13.30
CA CYS A 13 51.52 23.23 11.85
C CYS A 13 52.76 22.59 11.21
N ALA A 14 52.54 21.41 10.63
CA ALA A 14 52.77 21.12 9.21
C ALA A 14 51.72 20.07 8.80
N ALA A 15 50.60 20.42 8.15
CA ALA A 15 50.48 20.75 6.73
C ALA A 15 51.14 19.70 5.81
N ILE A 16 50.54 18.50 5.75
CA ILE A 16 50.46 17.74 4.50
C ILE A 16 48.98 17.72 4.14
N SER A 17 48.62 18.66 3.26
CA SER A 17 47.40 18.70 2.50
C SER A 17 47.31 17.45 1.62
N ALA A 18 46.64 16.42 2.12
CA ALA A 18 45.79 15.63 1.26
C ALA A 18 44.50 16.44 1.12
N VAL A 19 44.39 17.17 0.01
CA VAL A 19 43.09 17.67 -0.45
C VAL A 19 42.30 16.43 -0.84
N ALA A 20 41.63 15.81 0.14
CA ALA A 20 40.42 15.07 -0.17
C ALA A 20 39.42 16.13 -0.67
N PRO A 21 38.72 15.89 -1.79
CA PRO A 21 37.77 16.86 -2.33
C PRO A 21 36.75 17.21 -1.24
N GLN A 22 36.80 18.45 -0.73
CA GLN A 22 35.85 18.96 0.27
C GLN A 22 34.42 19.06 -0.26
N ALA A 23 34.20 18.83 -1.57
CA ALA A 23 32.90 18.71 -2.20
C ALA A 23 32.12 17.49 -1.64
N PHE A 24 32.71 16.30 -1.71
CA PHE A 24 32.04 15.06 -1.30
C PHE A 24 31.72 14.94 0.19
N ALA A 25 32.53 15.54 1.08
CA ALA A 25 32.26 15.52 2.52
C ALA A 25 31.03 16.36 2.92
N PHE A 26 30.77 17.44 2.18
CA PHE A 26 29.59 18.28 2.34
C PHE A 26 28.34 17.62 1.75
N GLU A 27 28.48 16.97 0.59
CA GLU A 27 27.43 16.20 -0.10
C GLU A 27 26.97 14.99 0.73
N THR A 28 27.92 14.18 1.25
CA THR A 28 27.60 13.00 2.08
C THR A 28 26.75 13.37 3.29
N THR A 29 27.16 14.38 4.05
CA THR A 29 26.42 14.76 5.27
C THR A 29 25.01 15.26 4.93
N SER A 30 24.91 16.09 3.89
CA SER A 30 23.62 16.62 3.43
C SER A 30 22.69 15.52 2.91
N ALA A 31 23.20 14.58 2.12
CA ALA A 31 22.46 13.42 1.62
C ALA A 31 21.89 12.59 2.77
N LEU A 32 22.73 12.27 3.76
CA LEU A 32 22.34 11.44 4.89
C LEU A 32 21.35 12.13 5.84
N ASP A 33 21.50 13.44 6.07
CA ASP A 33 20.54 14.21 6.86
C ASP A 33 19.17 14.28 6.17
N ARG A 34 19.15 14.47 4.84
CA ARG A 34 17.90 14.47 4.06
C ARG A 34 17.26 13.09 3.98
N LEU A 35 18.06 12.03 3.83
CA LEU A 35 17.56 10.65 3.88
C LEU A 35 16.89 10.35 5.23
N LYS A 36 17.53 10.72 6.34
CA LYS A 36 16.92 10.64 7.67
C LYS A 36 15.62 11.41 7.77
N ALA A 37 15.59 12.63 7.25
CA ALA A 37 14.38 13.45 7.25
C ALA A 37 13.25 12.79 6.45
N LEU A 38 13.55 12.25 5.27
CA LEU A 38 12.60 11.52 4.44
C LEU A 38 12.06 10.29 5.18
N VAL A 39 12.92 9.46 5.78
CA VAL A 39 12.50 8.28 6.55
C VAL A 39 11.65 8.67 7.76
N ALA A 40 12.01 9.76 8.46
CA ALA A 40 11.21 10.32 9.54
C ALA A 40 9.84 10.81 9.07
N GLU A 41 9.76 11.38 7.86
CA GLU A 41 8.48 11.74 7.27
C GLU A 41 7.58 10.54 6.96
N GLN A 42 8.15 9.36 6.74
CA GLN A 42 7.41 8.10 6.57
C GLN A 42 7.04 7.44 7.92
N GLY A 43 7.42 8.04 9.05
CA GLY A 43 7.05 7.55 10.39
C GLY A 43 8.08 6.61 11.02
N PHE A 44 9.30 6.54 10.49
CA PHE A 44 10.38 5.72 11.03
C PHE A 44 11.56 6.56 11.48
N ASP A 45 12.28 6.12 12.50
CA ASP A 45 13.55 6.71 12.90
C ASP A 45 14.71 5.85 12.40
N MET A 46 15.60 6.42 11.59
CA MET A 46 16.78 5.75 11.02
C MET A 46 18.06 6.19 11.73
N ALA A 47 18.89 5.21 12.08
CA ALA A 47 20.20 5.44 12.68
C ALA A 47 21.23 4.47 12.07
N TRP A 48 22.51 4.83 12.16
CA TRP A 48 23.65 4.03 11.73
C TRP A 48 24.83 4.29 12.66
N THR A 49 25.83 3.39 12.64
CA THR A 49 27.02 3.50 13.48
C THR A 49 28.17 4.19 12.77
N ALA A 50 28.30 4.01 11.46
CA ALA A 50 29.27 4.69 10.61
C ALA A 50 28.71 4.94 9.21
N ALA A 51 29.24 5.96 8.54
CA ALA A 51 28.98 6.25 7.14
C ALA A 51 30.31 6.45 6.43
N THR A 52 30.54 5.71 5.36
CA THR A 52 31.80 5.69 4.62
C THR A 52 31.52 6.04 3.15
N PRO A 53 31.90 7.25 2.70
CA PRO A 53 31.84 7.60 1.28
C PRO A 53 32.81 6.74 0.46
N GLN A 54 32.40 6.31 -0.72
CA GLN A 54 33.18 5.52 -1.68
C GLN A 54 32.93 6.06 -3.09
N ASP A 55 33.77 6.97 -3.58
CA ASP A 55 33.53 7.68 -4.84
C ASP A 55 32.15 8.38 -4.84
N ASP A 56 31.22 7.95 -5.70
CA ASP A 56 29.85 8.48 -5.78
C ASP A 56 28.86 7.67 -4.91
N ASP A 57 29.34 6.70 -4.14
CA ASP A 57 28.53 5.82 -3.27
C ASP A 57 28.71 6.18 -1.78
N ILE A 58 27.76 5.74 -0.95
CA ILE A 58 27.83 5.85 0.51
C ILE A 58 27.46 4.51 1.14
N VAL A 59 28.37 3.94 1.93
CA VAL A 59 28.12 2.73 2.71
C VAL A 59 27.81 3.11 4.16
N LEU A 60 26.63 2.70 4.63
CA LEU A 60 26.16 2.89 6.00
C LEU A 60 26.27 1.59 6.78
N ASP A 61 27.06 1.59 7.85
CA ASP A 61 27.22 0.42 8.71
C ASP A 61 26.28 0.46 9.90
N GLY A 62 25.77 -0.72 10.29
CA GLY A 62 24.93 -0.88 11.48
C GLY A 62 23.64 -0.07 11.42
N VAL A 63 23.03 0.04 10.24
CA VAL A 63 21.74 0.69 10.05
C VAL A 63 20.68 -0.02 10.88
N SER A 64 19.83 0.78 11.51
CA SER A 64 18.68 0.32 12.27
C SER A 64 17.50 1.27 12.09
N PHE A 65 16.30 0.71 12.19
CA PHE A 65 15.04 1.44 12.11
C PHE A 65 14.21 1.24 13.38
N ALA A 66 13.42 2.24 13.75
CA ALA A 66 12.36 2.12 14.75
C ALA A 66 11.11 2.81 14.25
N LEU A 67 9.94 2.41 14.77
CA LEU A 67 8.73 3.23 14.61
C LEU A 67 8.91 4.53 15.37
N ALA A 68 8.41 5.64 14.82
CA ALA A 68 8.54 6.94 15.48
C ALA A 68 7.91 6.90 16.89
N GLY A 69 8.73 7.20 17.91
CA GLY A 69 8.32 7.16 19.32
C GLY A 69 8.46 5.79 20.00
N ASP A 70 8.87 4.76 19.27
CA ASP A 70 9.19 3.44 19.82
C ASP A 70 10.70 3.34 20.15
N PRO A 71 11.07 2.95 21.38
CA PRO A 71 12.48 2.72 21.72
C PRO A 71 13.07 1.45 21.07
N GLU A 72 12.25 0.51 20.61
CA GLU A 72 12.72 -0.75 20.03
C GLU A 72 13.20 -0.54 18.59
N ARG A 73 14.48 -0.86 18.34
CA ARG A 73 15.11 -0.74 17.03
C ARG A 73 15.37 -2.11 16.41
N VAL A 74 15.01 -2.26 15.14
CA VAL A 74 15.41 -3.40 14.32
C VAL A 74 16.70 -3.04 13.59
N THR A 75 17.76 -3.83 13.80
CA THR A 75 19.02 -3.65 13.07
C THR A 75 18.96 -4.40 11.75
N VAL A 76 19.17 -3.69 10.64
CA VAL A 76 19.17 -4.28 9.29
C VAL A 76 20.57 -4.58 8.80
N GLY A 77 21.62 -3.92 9.31
CA GLY A 77 23.00 -4.18 8.93
C GLY A 77 23.61 -3.11 8.03
N GLN A 78 24.35 -3.50 6.98
CA GLN A 78 25.02 -2.57 6.09
C GLN A 78 24.13 -2.17 4.91
N VAL A 79 23.86 -0.88 4.74
CA VAL A 79 23.08 -0.33 3.62
C VAL A 79 24.01 0.40 2.67
N THR A 80 23.83 0.21 1.37
CA THR A 80 24.62 0.87 0.34
C THR A 80 23.74 1.83 -0.44
N LEU A 81 24.15 3.10 -0.52
CA LEU A 81 23.60 4.12 -1.41
C LEU A 81 24.55 4.20 -2.61
N THR A 82 24.02 4.01 -3.81
CA THR A 82 24.78 3.99 -5.07
C THR A 82 24.37 5.18 -5.93
N ASP A 83 25.32 5.75 -6.66
CA ASP A 83 25.11 6.89 -7.56
C ASP A 83 24.44 8.07 -6.85
N VAL A 84 25.10 8.60 -5.81
CA VAL A 84 24.65 9.77 -5.05
C VAL A 84 25.11 11.04 -5.75
N THR A 85 24.17 11.76 -6.36
CA THR A 85 24.46 12.95 -7.18
C THR A 85 23.67 14.18 -6.72
N GLU A 86 24.25 15.36 -6.90
CA GLU A 86 23.48 16.61 -6.83
C GLU A 86 22.76 16.84 -8.16
N GLU A 87 21.48 17.17 -8.09
CA GLU A 87 20.64 17.53 -9.22
C GLU A 87 20.25 19.02 -9.11
N ASP A 88 19.63 19.53 -10.17
CA ASP A 88 19.03 20.88 -10.14
C ASP A 88 17.96 20.99 -9.03
N ASP A 89 17.56 22.23 -8.71
CA ASP A 89 16.49 22.51 -7.73
C ASP A 89 16.80 22.02 -6.29
N ASP A 90 18.08 22.06 -5.89
CA ASP A 90 18.51 21.66 -4.54
C ASP A 90 18.10 20.23 -4.19
N ILE A 91 18.18 19.32 -5.15
CA ILE A 91 17.86 17.90 -4.98
C ILE A 91 19.17 17.10 -4.88
N ILE A 92 19.21 16.13 -3.98
CA ILE A 92 20.23 15.09 -4.00
C ILE A 92 19.55 13.80 -4.42
N ARG A 93 20.01 13.19 -5.50
CA ARG A 93 19.48 11.91 -5.98
C ARG A 93 20.33 10.76 -5.48
N ILE A 94 19.69 9.67 -5.09
CA ILE A 94 20.31 8.37 -4.86
C ILE A 94 19.80 7.45 -5.96
N GLY A 95 20.69 7.00 -6.86
CA GLY A 95 20.32 6.08 -7.94
C GLY A 95 19.75 4.77 -7.41
N SER A 96 20.39 4.17 -6.40
CA SER A 96 19.87 2.97 -5.73
C SER A 96 20.23 2.92 -4.25
N MET A 97 19.31 2.42 -3.43
CA MET A 97 19.53 2.07 -2.02
C MET A 97 19.28 0.57 -1.85
N SER A 98 20.35 -0.16 -1.52
CA SER A 98 20.32 -1.60 -1.25
C SER A 98 20.46 -1.87 0.24
N LEU A 99 19.54 -2.66 0.79
CA LEU A 99 19.64 -3.20 2.14
C LEU A 99 20.02 -4.69 2.06
N PRO A 100 20.77 -5.20 3.05
CA PRO A 100 21.12 -6.60 3.07
C PRO A 100 19.90 -7.41 3.54
N SER A 101 19.99 -8.72 3.41
CA SER A 101 19.01 -9.59 4.06
C SER A 101 19.10 -9.45 5.57
N PHE A 102 17.97 -9.33 6.25
CA PHE A 102 17.93 -9.24 7.70
C PHE A 102 16.77 -10.06 8.26
N GLU A 103 16.93 -10.44 9.53
CA GLU A 103 15.93 -11.20 10.26
C GLU A 103 15.73 -10.59 11.64
N THR A 104 14.51 -10.67 12.15
CA THR A 104 14.18 -10.23 13.50
C THR A 104 13.18 -11.19 14.14
N THR A 105 13.27 -11.33 15.46
CA THR A 105 12.36 -12.16 16.25
C THR A 105 11.66 -11.29 17.27
N SER A 106 10.34 -11.22 17.17
CA SER A 106 9.50 -10.51 18.13
C SER A 106 9.47 -11.25 19.48
N PRO A 107 9.20 -10.54 20.61
CA PRO A 107 9.08 -11.16 21.93
C PRO A 107 8.02 -12.26 22.03
N ASP A 108 7.03 -12.27 21.12
CA ASP A 108 5.98 -13.27 21.03
C ASP A 108 6.38 -14.56 20.28
N GLY A 109 7.65 -14.65 19.87
CA GLY A 109 8.24 -15.79 19.17
C GLY A 109 7.98 -15.84 17.66
N SER A 110 7.43 -14.78 17.08
CA SER A 110 7.31 -14.63 15.63
C SER A 110 8.65 -14.20 15.05
N HIS A 111 9.09 -14.85 13.98
CA HIS A 111 10.32 -14.55 13.24
C HIS A 111 9.94 -13.99 11.86
N LEU A 112 10.65 -12.93 11.47
CA LEU A 112 10.50 -12.25 10.20
C LEU A 112 11.85 -12.26 9.50
N ALA A 113 11.89 -12.75 8.27
CA ALA A 113 13.05 -12.67 7.39
C ALA A 113 12.70 -11.91 6.11
N ILE A 114 13.59 -11.00 5.69
CA ILE A 114 13.43 -10.23 4.45
C ILE A 114 14.74 -10.26 3.67
N THR A 115 14.66 -10.48 2.36
CA THR A 115 15.81 -10.54 1.46
C THR A 115 15.64 -9.63 0.25
N GLU A 116 16.76 -9.19 -0.34
CA GLU A 116 16.82 -8.50 -1.63
C GLU A 116 15.94 -7.25 -1.68
N ILE A 117 16.18 -6.33 -0.75
CA ILE A 117 15.45 -5.06 -0.67
C ILE A 117 16.23 -4.00 -1.43
N VAL A 118 15.60 -3.43 -2.45
CA VAL A 118 16.17 -2.37 -3.27
C VAL A 118 15.13 -1.28 -3.45
N ALA A 119 15.56 -0.03 -3.33
CA ALA A 119 14.80 1.13 -3.76
C ALA A 119 15.63 1.91 -4.78
N GLU A 120 14.99 2.41 -5.83
CA GLU A 120 15.63 3.04 -6.98
C GLU A 120 15.11 4.46 -7.18
N GLY A 121 15.99 5.34 -7.64
CA GLY A 121 15.66 6.72 -7.99
C GLY A 121 15.02 7.49 -6.83
N ILE A 122 15.75 7.61 -5.71
CA ILE A 122 15.27 8.33 -4.53
C ILE A 122 15.74 9.77 -4.61
N ASP A 123 14.81 10.70 -4.78
CA ASP A 123 15.10 12.12 -4.78
C ASP A 123 14.92 12.73 -3.37
N LEU A 124 16.01 13.29 -2.84
CA LEU A 124 16.07 13.91 -1.52
C LEU A 124 15.95 15.44 -1.64
N ALA A 125 14.73 15.94 -1.45
CA ALA A 125 14.43 17.37 -1.47
C ALA A 125 15.21 18.16 -0.41
N GLY A 126 15.82 19.27 -0.82
CA GLY A 126 16.44 20.24 0.06
C GLY A 126 15.50 21.38 0.47
N PRO A 127 15.95 22.28 1.36
CA PRO A 127 15.15 23.43 1.80
C PRO A 127 14.76 24.39 0.68
N ALA A 128 15.54 24.46 -0.40
CA ALA A 128 15.29 25.35 -1.54
C ALA A 128 14.56 24.66 -2.70
N THR A 129 14.28 23.36 -2.62
CA THR A 129 13.54 22.63 -3.66
C THR A 129 12.19 23.29 -3.92
N THR A 130 11.88 23.51 -5.19
CA THR A 130 10.63 24.13 -5.65
C THR A 130 9.64 23.08 -6.16
N ASP A 131 10.11 21.92 -6.60
CA ASP A 131 9.24 20.79 -6.96
C ASP A 131 8.54 20.21 -5.71
N GLU A 132 7.24 20.44 -5.65
CA GLU A 132 6.39 20.01 -4.55
C GLU A 132 6.08 18.50 -4.58
N LEU A 133 6.29 17.81 -5.71
CA LEU A 133 6.19 16.34 -5.81
C LEU A 133 7.42 15.67 -5.23
N THR A 134 8.61 16.18 -5.52
CA THR A 134 9.85 15.64 -4.94
C THR A 134 9.84 15.69 -3.42
N LYS A 135 9.23 16.73 -2.83
CA LYS A 135 9.00 16.84 -1.37
C LYS A 135 8.07 15.77 -0.77
N LEU A 136 7.39 14.97 -1.59
CA LEU A 136 6.63 13.82 -1.11
C LEU A 136 7.52 12.58 -0.90
N GLY A 137 8.75 12.59 -1.44
CA GLY A 137 9.65 11.43 -1.34
C GLY A 137 9.22 10.27 -2.22
N ILE A 138 8.76 10.57 -3.43
CA ILE A 138 8.43 9.56 -4.43
C ILE A 138 9.76 8.95 -4.93
N TYR A 139 9.79 7.62 -5.02
CA TYR A 139 10.89 6.84 -5.59
C TYR A 139 10.47 6.32 -6.97
N GLU A 140 11.42 5.93 -7.81
CA GLU A 140 11.15 5.36 -9.14
C GLU A 140 10.86 3.85 -9.08
N GLY A 141 11.52 3.15 -8.17
CA GLY A 141 11.37 1.71 -8.02
C GLY A 141 11.50 1.24 -6.58
N MET A 142 10.78 0.18 -6.22
CA MET A 142 11.03 -0.58 -5.00
C MET A 142 10.81 -2.06 -5.27
N SER A 143 11.74 -2.91 -4.84
CA SER A 143 11.61 -4.36 -4.91
C SER A 143 11.99 -5.03 -3.60
N VAL A 144 11.32 -6.15 -3.32
CA VAL A 144 11.65 -7.07 -2.23
C VAL A 144 11.57 -8.48 -2.80
N GLY A 145 12.71 -9.17 -2.87
CA GLY A 145 12.74 -10.52 -3.44
C GLY A 145 11.97 -11.53 -2.60
N LYS A 146 12.10 -11.49 -1.27
CA LYS A 146 11.33 -12.39 -0.39
C LYS A 146 11.09 -11.82 0.99
N LEU A 147 9.89 -12.05 1.50
CA LEU A 147 9.53 -11.89 2.91
C LEU A 147 8.95 -13.21 3.43
N GLU A 148 9.38 -13.60 4.62
CA GLU A 148 8.96 -14.83 5.28
C GLU A 148 8.61 -14.56 6.74
N ILE A 149 7.47 -15.07 7.18
CA ILE A 149 7.02 -15.00 8.57
C ILE A 149 6.85 -16.42 9.08
N ASP A 150 7.55 -16.72 10.17
CA ASP A 150 7.48 -18.00 10.87
C ASP A 150 7.07 -17.79 12.33
N LYS A 151 6.45 -18.79 12.94
CA LYS A 151 6.21 -18.81 14.37
C LYS A 151 6.50 -20.20 14.93
N ALA A 152 7.37 -20.27 15.94
CA ALA A 152 7.80 -21.53 16.54
C ALA A 152 8.34 -22.58 15.52
N GLY A 153 8.97 -22.11 14.43
CA GLY A 153 9.50 -22.96 13.36
C GLY A 153 8.47 -23.44 12.34
N ALA A 154 7.21 -23.01 12.44
CA ALA A 154 6.19 -23.22 11.42
C ALA A 154 6.06 -21.97 10.53
N LYS A 155 6.15 -22.17 9.21
CA LYS A 155 5.98 -21.14 8.21
C LYS A 155 4.53 -20.70 8.13
N MET A 156 4.29 -19.43 8.40
CA MET A 156 2.95 -18.83 8.46
C MET A 156 2.60 -18.18 7.13
N ALA A 157 3.51 -17.37 6.60
CA ALA A 157 3.30 -16.62 5.38
C ALA A 157 4.61 -16.38 4.63
N THR A 158 4.53 -16.32 3.32
CA THR A 158 5.61 -15.90 2.44
C THR A 158 5.09 -14.96 1.37
N MET A 159 5.90 -13.98 1.02
CA MET A 159 5.74 -13.11 -0.13
C MET A 159 7.02 -13.22 -0.95
N GLN A 160 6.91 -13.33 -2.27
CA GLN A 160 8.04 -13.37 -3.19
C GLN A 160 7.79 -12.39 -4.33
N ASP A 161 8.89 -11.79 -4.79
CA ASP A 161 8.95 -10.92 -5.96
C ASP A 161 7.92 -9.78 -5.87
N PHE A 162 8.02 -8.99 -4.79
CA PHE A 162 7.37 -7.69 -4.75
C PHE A 162 8.16 -6.71 -5.61
N ALA A 163 7.47 -6.02 -6.51
CA ALA A 163 8.04 -4.92 -7.28
C ALA A 163 7.00 -3.83 -7.49
N MET A 164 7.45 -2.58 -7.47
CA MET A 164 6.67 -1.39 -7.80
C MET A 164 7.56 -0.43 -8.56
N THR A 165 7.05 0.12 -9.66
CA THR A 165 7.67 1.21 -10.40
C THR A 165 6.75 2.43 -10.42
N VAL A 166 7.34 3.61 -10.43
CA VAL A 166 6.65 4.89 -10.54
C VAL A 166 7.39 5.75 -11.55
N ASP A 167 6.68 6.12 -12.61
CA ASP A 167 7.21 6.95 -13.67
C ASP A 167 6.55 8.34 -13.66
N ARG A 168 7.34 9.38 -13.91
CA ARG A 168 6.79 10.72 -14.18
C ARG A 168 6.33 10.80 -15.63
N THR A 169 5.14 11.36 -15.84
CA THR A 169 4.63 11.65 -17.19
C THR A 169 5.13 13.01 -17.68
N ASP A 170 5.16 13.21 -19.00
CA ASP A 170 5.50 14.49 -19.63
C ASP A 170 4.62 15.67 -19.17
N THR A 171 3.42 15.37 -18.66
CA THR A 171 2.47 16.36 -18.15
C THR A 171 2.64 16.66 -16.66
N GLY A 172 3.67 16.11 -16.01
CA GLY A 172 3.92 16.27 -14.58
C GLY A 172 3.03 15.40 -13.68
N GLY A 173 2.39 14.36 -14.26
CA GLY A 173 1.68 13.32 -13.52
C GLY A 173 2.59 12.15 -13.18
N LEU A 174 2.02 11.13 -12.55
CA LEU A 174 2.67 9.87 -12.23
C LEU A 174 1.89 8.71 -12.85
N THR A 175 2.58 7.69 -13.31
CA THR A 175 2.04 6.34 -13.52
C THR A 175 2.73 5.39 -12.56
N PHE A 176 2.01 4.38 -12.10
CA PHE A 176 2.57 3.35 -11.25
C PHE A 176 2.12 1.98 -11.73
N GLU A 177 3.01 1.01 -11.61
CA GLU A 177 2.76 -0.40 -11.91
C GLU A 177 3.52 -1.25 -10.90
N GLY A 178 2.91 -2.34 -10.45
CA GLY A 178 3.56 -3.22 -9.50
C GLY A 178 2.71 -4.41 -9.10
N GLY A 179 3.22 -5.17 -8.15
CA GLY A 179 2.56 -6.37 -7.71
C GLY A 179 3.40 -7.21 -6.79
N VAL A 180 2.85 -8.38 -6.48
CA VAL A 180 3.52 -9.49 -5.82
C VAL A 180 3.23 -10.73 -6.64
N ASP A 181 4.27 -11.39 -7.14
CA ASP A 181 4.07 -12.59 -7.97
C ASP A 181 3.55 -13.76 -7.15
N THR A 182 4.05 -13.95 -5.93
CA THR A 182 3.61 -15.06 -5.08
C THR A 182 3.43 -14.64 -3.63
N LEU A 183 2.19 -14.72 -3.17
CA LEU A 183 1.77 -14.75 -1.78
C LEU A 183 1.42 -16.18 -1.42
N SER A 184 1.83 -16.65 -0.24
CA SER A 184 1.41 -17.93 0.30
C SER A 184 1.16 -17.81 1.80
N ILE A 185 0.02 -18.28 2.28
CA ILE A 185 -0.39 -18.23 3.69
C ILE A 185 -0.84 -19.63 4.13
N ASP A 186 -0.23 -20.16 5.18
CA ASP A 186 -0.63 -21.44 5.77
C ASP A 186 -1.85 -21.24 6.69
N MET A 187 -3.03 -21.60 6.19
CA MET A 187 -4.29 -21.49 6.92
C MET A 187 -4.39 -22.48 8.07
N THR A 188 -3.59 -23.54 8.08
CA THR A 188 -3.54 -24.50 9.21
C THR A 188 -2.95 -23.87 10.47
N GLN A 189 -2.20 -22.78 10.31
CA GLN A 189 -1.62 -22.03 11.42
C GLN A 189 -2.48 -20.88 11.93
N SER A 190 -3.66 -20.64 11.33
CA SER A 190 -4.58 -19.59 11.79
C SER A 190 -4.87 -19.69 13.30
N PRO A 191 -4.96 -18.59 14.06
CA PRO A 191 -5.34 -18.68 15.48
C PRO A 191 -6.83 -19.05 15.67
N ASP A 192 -7.67 -18.87 14.64
CA ASP A 192 -9.10 -19.14 14.72
C ASP A 192 -9.44 -20.54 14.17
N GLN A 193 -9.91 -21.42 15.06
CA GLN A 193 -10.29 -22.80 14.70
C GLN A 193 -11.39 -22.84 13.64
N LYS A 194 -12.36 -21.91 13.70
CA LYS A 194 -13.45 -21.87 12.73
C LYS A 194 -12.94 -21.58 11.32
N THR A 195 -11.99 -20.66 11.20
CA THR A 195 -11.29 -20.37 9.95
C THR A 195 -10.56 -21.61 9.45
N LYS A 196 -9.80 -22.33 10.30
CA LYS A 196 -9.14 -23.58 9.89
C LYS A 196 -10.11 -24.59 9.31
N ASP A 197 -11.20 -24.86 10.04
CA ASP A 197 -12.19 -25.86 9.65
C ASP A 197 -12.86 -25.49 8.32
N MET A 198 -13.19 -24.20 8.15
CA MET A 198 -13.79 -23.69 6.91
C MET A 198 -12.83 -23.81 5.73
N MET A 199 -11.58 -23.37 5.89
CA MET A 199 -10.58 -23.40 4.83
C MET A 199 -10.22 -24.83 4.43
N ALA A 200 -10.07 -25.73 5.41
CA ALA A 200 -9.89 -27.16 5.15
C ALA A 200 -11.10 -27.76 4.41
N ALA A 201 -12.33 -27.33 4.74
CA ALA A 201 -13.53 -27.79 4.05
C ALA A 201 -13.63 -27.30 2.59
N PHE A 202 -13.07 -26.13 2.27
CA PHE A 202 -12.88 -25.64 0.90
C PHE A 202 -11.66 -26.26 0.18
N GLY A 203 -10.79 -26.95 0.91
CA GLY A 203 -9.56 -27.56 0.40
C GLY A 203 -8.34 -26.63 0.40
N TYR A 204 -8.41 -25.49 1.09
CA TYR A 204 -7.35 -24.49 1.17
C TYR A 204 -6.58 -24.59 2.48
N ASN A 205 -5.68 -25.58 2.59
CA ASN A 205 -4.74 -25.61 3.71
C ASN A 205 -3.70 -24.49 3.58
N THR A 206 -3.36 -24.14 2.35
CA THR A 206 -2.52 -23.00 2.00
C THR A 206 -3.31 -22.15 1.01
N LEU A 207 -3.35 -20.84 1.24
CA LEU A 207 -3.78 -19.88 0.24
C LEU A 207 -2.55 -19.43 -0.53
N SER A 208 -2.51 -19.63 -1.84
CA SER A 208 -1.48 -19.09 -2.72
C SER A 208 -2.09 -18.20 -3.78
N GLY A 209 -1.32 -17.26 -4.31
CA GLY A 209 -1.75 -16.40 -5.40
C GLY A 209 -0.88 -15.16 -5.54
N GLY A 210 -1.40 -14.10 -6.13
CA GLY A 210 -0.62 -12.90 -6.45
C GLY A 210 -1.46 -11.63 -6.44
N VAL A 211 -0.78 -10.49 -6.52
CA VAL A 211 -1.41 -9.17 -6.61
C VAL A 211 -0.83 -8.44 -7.81
N THR A 212 -1.67 -7.79 -8.60
CA THR A 212 -1.25 -6.81 -9.61
C THR A 212 -1.89 -5.47 -9.32
N LEU A 213 -1.18 -4.41 -9.67
CA LEU A 213 -1.59 -3.04 -9.46
C LEU A 213 -1.06 -2.17 -10.60
N SER A 214 -1.92 -1.37 -11.22
CA SER A 214 -1.49 -0.29 -12.11
C SER A 214 -2.45 0.89 -12.05
N GLY A 215 -1.94 2.08 -12.35
CA GLY A 215 -2.74 3.28 -12.36
C GLY A 215 -1.95 4.54 -12.63
N GLY A 216 -2.60 5.67 -12.38
CA GLY A 216 -1.98 6.98 -12.58
C GLY A 216 -2.57 8.05 -11.70
N TRP A 217 -1.79 9.11 -11.52
CA TRP A 217 -2.18 10.28 -10.74
C TRP A 217 -1.66 11.57 -11.35
N ASP A 218 -2.55 12.50 -11.66
CA ASP A 218 -2.22 13.88 -11.98
C ASP A 218 -2.38 14.75 -10.73
N PRO A 219 -1.29 15.31 -10.19
CA PRO A 219 -1.32 16.09 -8.95
C PRO A 219 -1.97 17.47 -9.08
N VAL A 220 -2.08 17.99 -10.32
CA VAL A 220 -2.66 19.30 -10.63
C VAL A 220 -4.18 19.18 -10.79
N SER A 221 -4.63 18.29 -11.69
CA SER A 221 -6.07 18.06 -11.90
C SER A 221 -6.68 17.18 -10.81
N GLY A 222 -5.86 16.43 -10.10
CA GLY A 222 -6.27 15.44 -9.12
C GLY A 222 -6.93 14.22 -9.75
N LYS A 223 -6.76 13.99 -11.06
CA LYS A 223 -7.25 12.78 -11.73
C LYS A 223 -6.44 11.59 -11.21
N THR A 224 -7.14 10.59 -10.70
CA THR A 224 -6.55 9.35 -10.20
C THR A 224 -7.26 8.17 -10.84
N THR A 225 -6.47 7.27 -11.41
CA THR A 225 -6.97 5.98 -11.92
C THR A 225 -6.31 4.83 -11.17
N LEU A 226 -7.12 3.81 -10.92
CA LEU A 226 -6.70 2.47 -10.60
C LEU A 226 -7.15 1.62 -11.79
N ASP A 227 -6.23 1.39 -12.72
CA ASP A 227 -6.52 0.76 -14.01
C ASP A 227 -6.56 -0.76 -13.87
N ASP A 228 -5.70 -1.31 -13.02
CA ASP A 228 -5.76 -2.69 -12.56
C ASP A 228 -5.47 -2.75 -11.06
N TYR A 229 -6.30 -3.47 -10.32
CA TYR A 229 -5.99 -3.91 -8.97
C TYR A 229 -6.61 -5.28 -8.78
N SER A 230 -5.80 -6.31 -9.00
CA SER A 230 -6.24 -7.68 -8.97
C SER A 230 -5.62 -8.43 -7.80
N PHE A 231 -6.45 -9.22 -7.11
CA PHE A 231 -6.02 -10.20 -6.14
C PHE A 231 -6.42 -11.58 -6.65
N THR A 232 -5.42 -12.38 -7.00
CA THR A 232 -5.60 -13.74 -7.49
C THR A 232 -5.35 -14.71 -6.35
N VAL A 233 -6.22 -15.72 -6.23
CA VAL A 233 -6.01 -16.88 -5.37
C VAL A 233 -6.12 -18.13 -6.23
N ASP A 234 -5.08 -18.94 -6.21
CA ASP A 234 -4.99 -20.18 -7.00
C ASP A 234 -6.14 -21.14 -6.63
N ASP A 235 -6.72 -21.78 -7.66
CA ASP A 235 -7.87 -22.69 -7.55
C ASP A 235 -9.14 -22.07 -6.92
N ALA A 236 -9.18 -20.75 -6.78
CA ALA A 236 -10.31 -20.00 -6.22
C ALA A 236 -10.85 -18.97 -7.21
N GLY A 237 -10.03 -18.03 -7.65
CA GLY A 237 -10.41 -16.98 -8.58
C GLY A 237 -9.65 -15.68 -8.39
N THR A 238 -10.00 -14.70 -9.23
CA THR A 238 -9.39 -13.35 -9.24
C THR A 238 -10.44 -12.31 -8.90
N LEU A 239 -10.17 -11.47 -7.90
CA LEU A 239 -10.95 -10.28 -7.58
C LEU A 239 -10.25 -9.05 -8.16
N GLY A 240 -10.79 -8.50 -9.24
CA GLY A 240 -10.32 -7.28 -9.89
C GLY A 240 -11.13 -6.06 -9.47
N MET A 241 -10.47 -4.91 -9.33
CA MET A 241 -11.09 -3.63 -9.06
C MET A 241 -10.51 -2.54 -9.96
N THR A 242 -11.37 -1.63 -10.40
CA THR A 242 -10.93 -0.37 -11.04
C THR A 242 -11.60 0.82 -10.39
N LEU A 243 -10.94 1.98 -10.46
CA LEU A 243 -11.45 3.23 -9.92
C LEU A 243 -10.99 4.41 -10.79
N ASP A 244 -11.90 5.32 -11.11
CA ASP A 244 -11.59 6.61 -11.73
C ASP A 244 -12.24 7.70 -10.88
N LEU A 245 -11.41 8.59 -10.35
CA LEU A 245 -11.83 9.76 -9.61
C LEU A 245 -11.02 10.99 -10.02
N SER A 246 -11.54 12.16 -9.67
CA SER A 246 -10.87 13.44 -9.88
C SER A 246 -10.95 14.30 -8.62
N GLY A 247 -10.07 15.30 -8.55
CA GLY A 247 -9.99 16.23 -7.42
C GLY A 247 -9.07 15.78 -6.28
N TYR A 248 -8.44 14.60 -6.38
CA TYR A 248 -7.38 14.17 -5.45
C TYR A 248 -6.07 14.91 -5.74
N THR A 249 -6.04 16.22 -5.48
CA THR A 249 -4.89 17.07 -5.80
C THR A 249 -3.72 16.87 -4.83
N LEU A 250 -2.54 17.39 -5.18
CA LEU A 250 -1.36 17.41 -4.29
C LEU A 250 -1.66 18.05 -2.92
N ALA A 251 -2.53 19.07 -2.89
CA ALA A 251 -2.95 19.69 -1.63
C ALA A 251 -3.72 18.70 -0.73
N ILE A 252 -4.61 17.90 -1.31
CA ILE A 252 -5.35 16.85 -0.56
C ILE A 252 -4.40 15.73 -0.12
N ALA A 253 -3.49 15.29 -0.99
CA ALA A 253 -2.50 14.26 -0.66
C ALA A 253 -1.66 14.68 0.57
N LYS A 254 -1.18 15.94 0.60
CA LYS A 254 -0.47 16.50 1.75
C LYS A 254 -1.33 16.55 3.01
N GLN A 255 -2.59 16.99 2.90
CA GLN A 255 -3.51 17.02 4.03
C GLN A 255 -3.76 15.62 4.62
N LEU A 256 -3.92 14.60 3.77
CA LEU A 256 -4.11 13.22 4.22
C LEU A 256 -2.86 12.66 4.88
N ARG A 257 -1.68 12.94 4.34
CA ARG A 257 -0.41 12.56 4.96
C ARG A 257 -0.28 13.18 6.36
N ASP A 258 -0.56 14.47 6.50
CA ASP A 258 -0.50 15.17 7.79
C ASP A 258 -1.57 14.67 8.78
N ALA A 259 -2.74 14.27 8.28
CA ALA A 259 -3.79 13.65 9.09
C ALA A 259 -3.37 12.26 9.58
N SER A 260 -2.81 11.43 8.69
CA SER A 260 -2.30 10.09 9.01
C SER A 260 -1.20 10.13 10.08
N LYS A 261 -0.24 11.06 9.94
CA LYS A 261 0.80 11.32 10.96
C LYS A 261 0.21 11.62 12.34
N LYS A 262 -0.90 12.36 12.41
CA LYS A 262 -1.59 12.68 13.66
C LYS A 262 -2.41 11.52 14.22
N MET A 263 -2.98 10.66 13.36
CA MET A 263 -3.72 9.46 13.78
C MET A 263 -2.82 8.42 14.45
N ASN A 264 -1.59 8.29 13.97
CA ASN A 264 -0.61 7.37 14.55
C ASN A 264 0.03 7.91 15.84
N ALA A 265 -0.31 9.14 16.26
CA ALA A 265 0.15 9.68 17.53
C ALA A 265 -0.69 9.12 18.69
N PRO A 266 -0.08 8.53 19.74
CA PRO A 266 -0.82 8.02 20.88
C PRO A 266 -1.53 9.15 21.64
N GLY A 267 -2.75 8.88 22.13
CA GLY A 267 -3.45 9.75 23.09
C GLY A 267 -4.29 10.88 22.49
N MET A 268 -4.81 10.74 21.26
CA MET A 268 -5.71 11.73 20.68
C MET A 268 -6.95 12.01 21.55
N THR A 269 -7.27 13.30 21.75
CA THR A 269 -8.49 13.73 22.43
C THR A 269 -9.72 13.62 21.52
N GLU A 270 -10.92 13.60 22.10
CA GLU A 270 -12.17 13.56 21.33
C GLU A 270 -12.35 14.82 20.46
N GLU A 271 -11.87 15.98 20.92
CA GLU A 271 -11.85 17.21 20.13
C GLU A 271 -10.96 17.08 18.89
N GLN A 272 -9.81 16.42 19.02
CA GLN A 272 -8.90 16.17 17.90
C GLN A 272 -9.51 15.19 16.89
N LYS A 273 -10.21 14.15 17.36
CA LYS A 273 -10.94 13.22 16.49
C LYS A 273 -12.08 13.93 15.75
N SER A 274 -12.83 14.79 16.44
CA SER A 274 -13.92 15.58 15.85
C SER A 274 -13.40 16.56 14.79
N ALA A 275 -12.33 17.29 15.09
CA ALA A 275 -11.70 18.21 14.14
C ALA A 275 -11.18 17.48 12.88
N GLN A 276 -10.63 16.27 13.03
CA GLN A 276 -10.22 15.44 11.90
C GLN A 276 -11.40 14.94 11.07
N GLY A 277 -12.51 14.55 11.72
CA GLY A 277 -13.74 14.19 11.02
C GLY A 277 -14.26 15.33 10.14
N LEU A 278 -14.22 16.56 10.63
CA LEU A 278 -14.58 17.75 9.85
C LEU A 278 -13.61 18.02 8.69
N ALA A 279 -12.30 17.84 8.91
CA ALA A 279 -11.30 17.98 7.86
C ALA A 279 -11.52 16.96 6.73
N LEU A 280 -11.82 15.70 7.08
CA LEU A 280 -12.16 14.65 6.11
C LEU A 280 -13.40 14.98 5.31
N LEU A 281 -14.46 15.49 5.96
CA LEU A 281 -15.66 15.95 5.25
C LEU A 281 -15.36 17.09 4.28
N GLY A 282 -14.47 18.02 4.64
CA GLY A 282 -14.01 19.07 3.74
C GLY A 282 -13.26 18.52 2.51
N MET A 283 -12.39 17.53 2.70
CA MET A 283 -11.67 16.88 1.60
C MET A 283 -12.62 16.20 0.61
N LEU A 284 -13.65 15.51 1.11
CA LEU A 284 -14.66 14.83 0.27
C LEU A 284 -15.46 15.79 -0.64
N GLN A 285 -15.51 17.09 -0.32
CA GLN A 285 -16.18 18.08 -1.18
C GLN A 285 -15.43 18.35 -2.49
N GLY A 286 -14.12 18.15 -2.51
CA GLY A 286 -13.30 18.35 -3.71
C GLY A 286 -13.28 17.15 -4.66
N LEU A 287 -13.74 15.99 -4.21
CA LEU A 287 -13.65 14.76 -4.98
C LEU A 287 -14.85 14.56 -5.91
N THR A 288 -14.56 14.06 -7.10
CA THR A 288 -15.56 13.67 -8.10
C THR A 288 -15.36 12.21 -8.48
N PHE A 289 -16.41 11.41 -8.41
CA PHE A 289 -16.44 10.02 -8.83
C PHE A 289 -16.76 9.93 -10.32
N ALA A 290 -15.95 9.22 -11.10
CA ALA A 290 -16.19 8.98 -12.52
C ALA A 290 -16.67 7.56 -12.78
N SER A 291 -15.94 6.55 -12.30
CA SER A 291 -16.36 5.16 -12.39
C SER A 291 -15.66 4.24 -11.39
N ALA A 292 -16.25 3.08 -11.12
CA ALA A 292 -15.58 1.98 -10.46
C ALA A 292 -16.14 0.65 -10.95
N THR A 293 -15.30 -0.38 -10.97
CA THR A 293 -15.73 -1.75 -11.22
C THR A 293 -15.21 -2.67 -10.13
N ILE A 294 -15.99 -3.69 -9.81
CA ILE A 294 -15.56 -4.85 -9.03
C ILE A 294 -15.94 -6.05 -9.86
N ARG A 295 -14.96 -6.89 -10.17
CA ARG A 295 -15.12 -8.10 -10.97
C ARG A 295 -14.53 -9.28 -10.23
N PHE A 296 -15.26 -10.38 -10.22
CA PHE A 296 -14.75 -11.66 -9.77
C PHE A 296 -14.73 -12.63 -10.95
N ASP A 297 -13.56 -13.12 -11.31
CA ASP A 297 -13.37 -14.23 -12.26
C ASP A 297 -13.17 -15.52 -11.45
N ASP A 298 -14.11 -16.46 -11.58
CA ASP A 298 -14.13 -17.71 -10.81
C ASP A 298 -13.15 -18.72 -11.39
N ASP A 299 -12.33 -19.30 -10.52
CA ASP A 299 -11.44 -20.42 -10.85
C ASP A 299 -11.71 -21.63 -9.93
N GLY A 300 -12.98 -21.79 -9.51
CA GLY A 300 -13.43 -22.94 -8.72
C GLY A 300 -13.94 -22.63 -7.32
N LEU A 301 -13.79 -21.40 -6.80
CA LEU A 301 -14.31 -21.03 -5.48
C LEU A 301 -15.83 -21.19 -5.38
N THR A 302 -16.56 -20.79 -6.42
CA THR A 302 -18.03 -20.83 -6.42
C THR A 302 -18.54 -22.25 -6.23
N GLN A 303 -17.96 -23.22 -6.95
CA GLN A 303 -18.35 -24.62 -6.80
C GLN A 303 -18.04 -25.14 -5.38
N LYS A 304 -16.85 -24.85 -4.85
CA LYS A 304 -16.46 -25.24 -3.47
C LYS A 304 -17.41 -24.64 -2.42
N ALA A 305 -17.82 -23.39 -2.61
CA ALA A 305 -18.76 -22.70 -1.72
C ALA A 305 -20.16 -23.34 -1.77
N LEU A 306 -20.66 -23.68 -2.97
CA LEU A 306 -21.95 -24.37 -3.14
C LEU A 306 -21.92 -25.79 -2.54
N ASP A 307 -20.84 -26.54 -2.74
CA ASP A 307 -20.65 -27.86 -2.14
C ASP A 307 -20.67 -27.80 -0.61
N TYR A 308 -19.97 -26.82 -0.04
CA TYR A 308 -19.93 -26.61 1.40
C TYR A 308 -21.29 -26.19 1.97
N ALA A 309 -21.95 -25.21 1.34
CA ALA A 309 -23.28 -24.76 1.75
C ALA A 309 -24.29 -25.93 1.68
N GLY A 310 -24.21 -26.75 0.63
CA GLY A 310 -25.00 -27.96 0.49
C GLY A 310 -24.78 -28.93 1.64
N LYS A 311 -23.51 -29.28 1.92
CA LYS A 311 -23.14 -30.17 3.04
C LYS A 311 -23.64 -29.66 4.39
N GLN A 312 -23.49 -28.36 4.67
CA GLN A 312 -23.94 -27.75 5.93
C GLN A 312 -25.46 -27.84 6.13
N GLN A 313 -26.23 -27.81 5.04
CA GLN A 313 -27.69 -27.87 5.08
C GLN A 313 -28.26 -29.26 4.77
N GLY A 314 -27.40 -30.28 4.60
CA GLY A 314 -27.82 -31.63 4.24
C GLY A 314 -28.45 -31.76 2.84
N MET A 315 -28.06 -30.88 1.91
CA MET A 315 -28.57 -30.84 0.54
C MET A 315 -27.42 -30.97 -0.49
N THR A 316 -27.76 -31.13 -1.77
CA THR A 316 -26.74 -31.13 -2.83
C THR A 316 -26.30 -29.71 -3.18
N ALA A 317 -25.13 -29.55 -3.82
CA ALA A 317 -24.69 -28.25 -4.33
C ALA A 317 -25.67 -27.66 -5.35
N VAL A 318 -26.33 -28.50 -6.15
CA VAL A 318 -27.37 -28.10 -7.11
C VAL A 318 -28.58 -27.54 -6.38
N ASP A 319 -28.99 -28.14 -5.27
CA ASP A 319 -30.09 -27.61 -4.45
C ASP A 319 -29.71 -26.27 -3.81
N ALA A 320 -28.49 -26.15 -3.30
CA ALA A 320 -27.97 -24.90 -2.74
C ALA A 320 -27.89 -23.78 -3.79
N ALA A 321 -27.48 -24.10 -5.02
CA ALA A 321 -27.49 -23.20 -6.16
C ALA A 321 -28.91 -22.74 -6.50
N ASN A 322 -29.86 -23.68 -6.60
CA ASN A 322 -31.26 -23.36 -6.89
C ASN A 322 -31.91 -22.52 -5.78
N GLN A 323 -31.59 -22.78 -4.52
CA GLN A 323 -32.03 -21.97 -3.39
C GLN A 323 -31.47 -20.55 -3.48
N THR A 324 -30.19 -20.40 -3.78
CA THR A 324 -29.55 -19.08 -3.96
C THR A 324 -30.29 -18.28 -5.03
N LYS A 325 -30.50 -18.89 -6.21
CA LYS A 325 -31.24 -18.27 -7.33
C LYS A 325 -32.67 -17.89 -6.94
N ALA A 326 -33.34 -18.66 -6.09
CA ALA A 326 -34.69 -18.38 -5.63
C ALA A 326 -34.77 -17.26 -4.58
N VAL A 327 -33.75 -17.12 -3.73
CA VAL A 327 -33.73 -16.13 -2.64
C VAL A 327 -33.30 -14.74 -3.12
N VAL A 328 -32.40 -14.66 -4.10
CA VAL A 328 -31.86 -13.39 -4.61
C VAL A 328 -32.96 -12.38 -5.00
N PRO A 329 -33.98 -12.74 -5.81
CA PRO A 329 -35.06 -11.80 -6.15
C PRO A 329 -35.80 -11.24 -4.92
N PHE A 330 -35.98 -12.05 -3.88
CA PHE A 330 -36.64 -11.63 -2.64
C PHE A 330 -35.80 -10.61 -1.86
N MET A 331 -34.49 -10.81 -1.79
CA MET A 331 -33.57 -9.84 -1.17
C MET A 331 -33.58 -8.51 -1.93
N LEU A 332 -33.57 -8.58 -3.26
CA LEU A 332 -33.54 -7.40 -4.13
C LEU A 332 -34.85 -6.61 -4.14
N ALA A 333 -35.99 -7.23 -3.76
CA ALA A 333 -37.28 -6.54 -3.68
C ALA A 333 -37.24 -5.31 -2.72
N GLN A 334 -36.37 -5.35 -1.71
CA GLN A 334 -36.20 -4.25 -0.75
C GLN A 334 -35.61 -2.98 -1.40
N LEU A 335 -34.88 -3.14 -2.50
CA LEU A 335 -34.30 -2.03 -3.26
C LEU A 335 -35.37 -1.23 -4.03
N GLN A 336 -36.60 -1.74 -4.15
CA GLN A 336 -37.71 -1.08 -4.85
C GLN A 336 -37.34 -0.64 -6.28
N ASN A 337 -36.42 -1.37 -6.92
CA ASN A 337 -35.95 -1.12 -8.27
C ASN A 337 -36.11 -2.38 -9.13
N PRO A 338 -37.29 -2.62 -9.73
CA PRO A 338 -37.59 -3.86 -10.44
C PRO A 338 -36.67 -4.14 -11.63
N GLU A 339 -36.21 -3.10 -12.32
CA GLU A 339 -35.30 -3.21 -13.46
C GLU A 339 -33.93 -3.71 -13.00
N PHE A 340 -33.34 -3.06 -11.99
CA PHE A 340 -32.08 -3.50 -11.41
C PHE A 340 -32.21 -4.91 -10.81
N SER A 341 -33.31 -5.20 -10.09
CA SER A 341 -33.55 -6.53 -9.53
C SER A 341 -33.59 -7.62 -10.61
N ALA A 342 -34.19 -7.34 -11.77
CA ALA A 342 -34.21 -8.27 -12.89
C ALA A 342 -32.81 -8.48 -13.49
N GLN A 343 -32.04 -7.40 -13.66
CA GLN A 343 -30.66 -7.46 -14.15
C GLN A 343 -29.77 -8.30 -13.22
N VAL A 344 -29.78 -8.03 -11.92
CA VAL A 344 -28.98 -8.79 -10.94
C VAL A 344 -29.43 -10.25 -10.91
N SER A 345 -30.73 -10.53 -10.93
CA SER A 345 -31.24 -11.90 -10.93
C SER A 345 -30.78 -12.68 -12.17
N ALA A 346 -30.79 -12.03 -13.35
CA ALA A 346 -30.30 -12.64 -14.59
C ALA A 346 -28.80 -12.93 -14.52
N ALA A 347 -28.00 -11.96 -14.07
CA ALA A 347 -26.55 -12.12 -13.92
C ALA A 347 -26.20 -13.22 -12.92
N VAL A 348 -26.82 -13.24 -11.74
CA VAL A 348 -26.59 -14.28 -10.72
C VAL A 348 -26.99 -15.65 -11.23
N ASN A 349 -28.12 -15.77 -11.94
CA ASN A 349 -28.52 -17.06 -12.53
C ASN A 349 -27.47 -17.55 -13.54
N ALA A 350 -27.04 -16.69 -14.45
CA ALA A 350 -26.04 -17.02 -15.47
C ALA A 350 -24.69 -17.42 -14.83
N PHE A 351 -24.26 -16.69 -13.80
CA PHE A 351 -23.04 -17.00 -13.05
C PHE A 351 -23.16 -18.33 -12.31
N ILE A 352 -24.22 -18.57 -11.53
CA ILE A 352 -24.39 -19.80 -10.75
C ILE A 352 -24.54 -21.04 -11.65
N ASP A 353 -25.19 -20.91 -12.82
CA ASP A 353 -25.36 -22.03 -13.75
C ASP A 353 -24.05 -22.40 -14.48
N ASN A 354 -23.15 -21.44 -14.68
CA ASN A 354 -21.86 -21.64 -15.33
C ASN A 354 -20.86 -20.59 -14.82
N PRO A 355 -20.24 -20.81 -13.64
CA PRO A 355 -19.36 -19.83 -13.03
C PRO A 355 -18.16 -19.56 -13.92
N LYS A 356 -17.99 -18.30 -14.34
CA LYS A 356 -16.79 -17.81 -15.01
C LYS A 356 -16.45 -16.42 -14.51
N SER A 357 -17.40 -15.49 -14.57
CA SER A 357 -17.19 -14.16 -14.05
C SER A 357 -18.48 -13.46 -13.65
N ILE A 358 -18.39 -12.56 -12.68
CA ILE A 358 -19.45 -11.65 -12.31
C ILE A 358 -18.87 -10.27 -12.04
N GLU A 359 -19.48 -9.24 -12.62
CA GLU A 359 -19.01 -7.87 -12.56
C GLU A 359 -20.11 -6.93 -12.08
N ILE A 360 -19.75 -6.04 -11.16
CA ILE A 360 -20.56 -4.90 -10.74
C ILE A 360 -19.81 -3.64 -11.17
N ALA A 361 -20.45 -2.83 -12.00
CA ALA A 361 -19.89 -1.58 -12.47
C ALA A 361 -20.77 -0.39 -12.05
N ALA A 362 -20.15 0.68 -11.59
CA ALA A 362 -20.77 1.97 -11.35
C ALA A 362 -20.18 2.97 -12.33
N LYS A 363 -20.97 3.39 -13.31
CA LYS A 363 -20.56 4.30 -14.39
C LYS A 363 -21.69 5.31 -14.66
N PRO A 364 -21.77 6.40 -13.87
CA PRO A 364 -22.77 7.44 -14.09
C PRO A 364 -22.59 8.10 -15.47
N ALA A 365 -23.67 8.65 -16.02
CA ALA A 365 -23.65 9.31 -17.34
C ALA A 365 -22.72 10.53 -17.38
N THR A 366 -22.51 11.18 -16.23
CA THR A 366 -21.52 12.23 -16.00
C THR A 366 -20.84 11.99 -14.66
N PRO A 367 -19.57 12.41 -14.47
CA PRO A 367 -18.92 12.33 -13.17
C PRO A 367 -19.75 13.04 -12.08
N GLN A 368 -19.80 12.44 -10.89
CA GLN A 368 -20.65 12.87 -9.77
C GLN A 368 -19.81 13.37 -8.59
N PRO A 369 -20.08 14.55 -8.02
CA PRO A 369 -19.41 14.99 -6.80
C PRO A 369 -19.66 14.02 -5.64
N PHE A 370 -18.61 13.63 -4.92
CA PHE A 370 -18.75 12.72 -3.77
C PHE A 370 -19.70 13.26 -2.70
N ALA A 371 -19.69 14.57 -2.46
CA ALA A 371 -20.63 15.20 -1.53
C ALA A 371 -22.10 14.99 -1.92
N MET A 372 -22.42 14.99 -3.22
CA MET A 372 -23.77 14.71 -3.70
C MET A 372 -24.13 13.23 -3.51
N LEU A 373 -23.19 12.32 -3.78
CA LEU A 373 -23.37 10.90 -3.54
C LEU A 373 -23.61 10.60 -2.06
N LEU A 374 -22.85 11.23 -1.16
CA LEU A 374 -23.05 11.09 0.29
C LEU A 374 -24.41 11.61 0.73
N ALA A 375 -24.81 12.79 0.26
CA ALA A 375 -26.12 13.36 0.56
C ALA A 375 -27.27 12.47 0.04
N ALA A 376 -27.14 11.94 -1.18
CA ALA A 376 -28.09 11.00 -1.75
C ALA A 376 -28.15 9.70 -0.93
N GLY A 377 -27.01 9.15 -0.54
CA GLY A 377 -26.90 7.95 0.29
C GLY A 377 -27.53 8.10 1.67
N MET A 378 -27.40 9.27 2.29
CA MET A 378 -28.05 9.56 3.58
C MET A 378 -29.56 9.74 3.48
N GLY A 379 -30.05 10.34 2.39
CA GLY A 379 -31.46 10.60 2.19
C GLY A 379 -32.24 9.36 1.73
N ASP A 380 -31.77 8.74 0.66
CA ASP A 380 -32.32 7.51 0.10
C ASP A 380 -31.22 6.68 -0.58
N PRO A 381 -30.62 5.71 0.15
CA PRO A 381 -29.55 4.86 -0.39
C PRO A 381 -29.91 4.16 -1.70
N LYS A 382 -31.20 3.91 -1.96
CA LYS A 382 -31.66 3.18 -3.16
C LYS A 382 -31.47 4.00 -4.43
N MET A 383 -31.53 5.33 -4.32
CA MET A 383 -31.29 6.25 -5.44
C MET A 383 -29.85 6.24 -5.94
N LEU A 384 -28.90 5.72 -5.15
CA LEU A 384 -27.51 5.58 -5.58
C LEU A 384 -27.38 4.60 -6.74
N ILE A 385 -28.20 3.55 -6.80
CA ILE A 385 -28.19 2.57 -7.90
C ILE A 385 -28.40 3.28 -9.24
N THR A 386 -29.44 4.14 -9.30
CA THR A 386 -29.76 4.90 -10.50
C THR A 386 -28.77 6.02 -10.77
N THR A 387 -28.37 6.77 -9.73
CA THR A 387 -27.45 7.91 -9.85
C THR A 387 -26.07 7.47 -10.36
N LEU A 388 -25.56 6.34 -9.86
CA LEU A 388 -24.27 5.78 -10.25
C LEU A 388 -24.36 4.94 -11.53
N GLY A 389 -25.55 4.73 -12.08
CA GLY A 389 -25.75 3.86 -13.24
C GLY A 389 -25.22 2.43 -12.98
N VAL A 390 -25.53 1.86 -11.81
CA VAL A 390 -24.98 0.57 -11.41
C VAL A 390 -25.51 -0.53 -12.33
N THR A 391 -24.60 -1.35 -12.85
CA THR A 391 -24.92 -2.52 -13.67
C THR A 391 -24.29 -3.78 -13.11
N VAL A 392 -24.98 -4.92 -13.23
CA VAL A 392 -24.43 -6.24 -12.93
C VAL A 392 -24.47 -7.14 -14.15
N LYS A 393 -23.34 -7.77 -14.45
CA LYS A 393 -23.13 -8.64 -15.62
C LYS A 393 -22.44 -9.93 -15.19
N ALA A 394 -22.65 -11.00 -15.93
CA ALA A 394 -21.99 -12.27 -15.67
C ALA A 394 -21.53 -12.93 -16.97
N ASN A 395 -20.36 -13.55 -16.93
CA ASN A 395 -19.75 -14.30 -18.03
C ASN A 395 -19.55 -13.47 -19.31
N GLU A 396 -19.29 -12.17 -19.14
CA GLU A 396 -18.98 -11.19 -20.19
C GLU A 396 -17.55 -10.66 -20.10
#